data_AF-A0A382VJ59-F1
#
_entry.id   AF-A0A382VJ59-F1
#
_cell.length_a   1.000
_cell.length_b   1.000
_cell.length_c   1.000
_cell.angle_alpha   90.00
_cell.angle_beta   90.00
_cell.angle_gamma   90.00
#
_symmetry.space_group_name_H-M   'P 1'
#
loop_
_entity.id
_entity.type
_entity.pdbx_description
1 polymer ?
#
loop_
_entity_poly.entity_id
_entity_poly.type
_entity_poly.pdbx_seq_one_letter_code
_entity_poly.pdbx_strand_id
1 'polypeptide(L)'
;MLLTMVIILSYLIPEIRGGEKAQYELHFDRFLVPPCFEFPFGTDSLGRDLLSVTFMGARASFMVGIGVVALAIIIGLPIGMVAGYY
;
A
#
# COMPACT_ATOMS: atom_id res chain seq x y z
N MET A 1 -9.65 -5.88 13.37
CA MET A 1 -9.80 -4.44 13.67
C MET A 1 -8.63 -3.62 13.12
N LEU A 2 -7.37 -3.95 13.44
CA LEU A 2 -6.20 -3.26 12.88
C LEU A 2 -6.06 -3.44 11.36
N LEU A 3 -6.09 -4.68 10.87
CA LEU A 3 -5.90 -4.96 9.43
C LEU A 3 -7.00 -4.34 8.56
N THR A 4 -8.25 -4.43 9.01
CA THR A 4 -9.38 -3.75 8.37
C THR A 4 -9.20 -2.24 8.34
N MET A 5 -8.70 -1.64 9.43
CA MET A 5 -8.40 -0.21 9.49
C MET A 5 -7.31 0.15 8.49
N VAL A 6 -6.23 -0.63 8.39
CA VAL A 6 -5.12 -0.38 7.45
C VAL A 6 -5.60 -0.48 6.00
N ILE A 7 -6.44 -1.46 5.67
CA ILE A 7 -7.02 -1.59 4.32
C ILE A 7 -7.87 -0.35 3.97
N ILE A 8 -8.73 0.09 4.91
CA ILE A 8 -9.56 1.29 4.71
C ILE A 8 -8.67 2.52 4.51
N LEU A 9 -7.69 2.73 5.38
CA LEU A 9 -6.78 3.88 5.29
C LEU A 9 -5.93 3.85 4.01
N SER A 10 -5.54 2.67 3.56
CA SER A 10 -4.78 2.49 2.32
C SER A 10 -5.55 2.88 1.07
N TYR A 11 -6.89 2.79 1.09
CA TYR A 11 -7.73 3.32 0.03
C TYR A 11 -8.10 4.81 0.23
N LEU A 12 -8.31 5.23 1.48
CA LEU A 12 -8.82 6.56 1.80
C LEU A 12 -7.74 7.67 1.75
N ILE A 13 -6.54 7.41 2.27
CA ILE A 13 -5.47 8.41 2.37
C ILE A 13 -4.99 8.91 1.00
N PRO A 14 -4.74 8.04 0.00
CA PRO A 14 -4.32 8.51 -1.32
C PRO A 14 -5.38 9.41 -1.96
N GLU A 15 -6.66 9.06 -1.86
CA GLU A 15 -7.76 9.84 -2.46
C GLU A 15 -7.84 11.26 -1.89
N ILE A 16 -7.65 11.41 -0.58
CA ILE A 16 -7.65 12.72 0.09
C ILE A 16 -6.44 13.58 -0.32
N ARG A 17 -5.28 12.95 -0.59
CA ARG A 17 -4.02 13.65 -0.87
C ARG A 17 -3.75 13.91 -2.36
N GLY A 18 -4.68 13.60 -3.27
CA GLY A 18 -4.51 13.85 -4.71
C GLY A 18 -4.45 12.58 -5.57
N GLY A 19 -4.88 11.45 -5.03
CA GLY A 19 -4.96 10.16 -5.72
C GLY A 19 -3.60 9.56 -6.01
N GLU A 20 -3.46 8.94 -7.19
CA GLU A 20 -2.18 8.36 -7.65
C GLU A 20 -1.06 9.39 -7.81
N LYS A 21 -1.43 10.70 -7.87
CA LYS A 21 -0.48 11.79 -8.05
C LYS A 21 0.36 12.09 -6.83
N ALA A 22 -0.22 11.87 -5.65
CA ALA A 22 0.40 12.18 -4.38
C ALA A 22 1.74 11.46 -4.15
N GLN A 23 2.00 10.34 -4.84
CA GLN A 23 3.25 9.59 -4.68
C GLN A 23 4.43 10.27 -5.36
N TYR A 24 4.15 11.00 -6.45
CA TYR A 24 5.15 11.59 -7.31
C TYR A 24 5.17 13.11 -7.22
N GLU A 25 4.28 13.71 -6.44
CA GLU A 25 4.35 15.13 -6.11
C GLU A 25 5.59 15.40 -5.23
N LEU A 26 6.41 16.34 -5.72
CA LEU A 26 7.67 16.73 -5.11
C LEU A 26 7.54 18.12 -4.53
N HIS A 27 7.77 18.25 -3.22
CA HIS A 27 7.90 19.54 -2.57
C HIS A 27 9.37 19.97 -2.59
N PHE A 28 9.77 20.71 -3.63
CA PHE A 28 11.16 21.14 -3.87
C PHE A 28 11.72 22.11 -2.82
N ASP A 29 10.90 22.61 -1.91
CA ASP A 29 11.28 23.46 -0.79
C ASP A 29 11.29 22.71 0.54
N ARG A 30 10.88 21.43 0.56
CA ARG A 30 10.60 20.67 1.78
C ARG A 30 11.25 19.30 1.75
N PHE A 31 12.57 19.26 1.71
CA PHE A 31 13.36 18.03 1.81
C PHE A 31 13.59 17.62 3.27
N LEU A 32 13.53 16.31 3.54
CA LEU A 32 13.88 15.74 4.85
C LEU A 32 13.15 16.42 6.02
N VAL A 33 11.91 16.85 5.79
CA VAL A 33 11.11 17.51 6.82
C VAL A 33 10.71 16.45 7.84
N PRO A 34 10.95 16.68 9.15
CA PRO A 34 10.53 15.74 10.18
C PRO A 34 8.99 15.66 10.26
N PRO A 35 8.44 14.62 10.91
CA PRO A 35 7.01 14.49 11.14
C PRO A 35 6.37 15.78 11.70
N CYS A 36 5.36 16.30 10.98
CA CYS A 36 4.60 17.49 11.35
C CYS A 36 3.13 17.35 10.95
N PHE A 37 2.28 18.31 11.32
CA PHE A 37 0.84 18.25 11.00
C PHE A 37 0.55 18.13 9.49
N GLU A 38 1.38 18.75 8.65
CA GLU A 38 1.22 18.71 7.20
C GLU A 38 1.79 17.41 6.59
N PHE A 39 2.93 16.95 7.11
CA PHE A 39 3.56 15.68 6.75
C PHE A 39 3.65 14.77 7.98
N PRO A 40 2.59 14.01 8.30
CA PRO A 40 2.57 13.19 9.52
C PRO A 40 3.72 12.19 9.62
N PHE A 41 4.25 11.71 8.48
CA PHE A 41 5.42 10.83 8.42
C PHE A 41 6.68 11.54 7.93
N GLY A 42 6.62 12.85 7.70
CA GLY A 42 7.70 13.65 7.14
C GLY A 42 7.84 13.53 5.61
N THR A 43 8.92 14.11 5.09
CA THR A 43 9.27 14.02 3.66
C THR A 43 10.61 13.34 3.45
N ASP A 44 10.80 12.76 2.27
CA ASP A 44 12.08 12.14 1.89
C ASP A 44 13.10 13.14 1.31
N SER A 45 14.24 12.63 0.82
CA SER A 45 15.30 13.42 0.20
C SER A 45 14.90 14.10 -1.12
N LEU A 46 13.77 13.72 -1.70
CA LEU A 46 13.21 14.33 -2.91
C LEU A 46 12.03 15.27 -2.59
N GLY A 47 11.61 15.35 -1.32
CA GLY A 47 10.49 16.16 -0.88
C GLY A 47 9.13 15.47 -1.09
N ARG A 48 9.09 14.14 -1.23
CA ARG A 48 7.84 13.38 -1.31
C ARG A 48 7.25 13.17 0.06
N ASP A 49 5.92 13.24 0.15
CA ASP A 49 5.18 12.91 1.36
C ASP A 49 5.22 11.40 1.66
N LEU A 50 5.90 11.04 2.76
CA LEU A 50 6.08 9.64 3.16
C LEU A 50 4.76 8.96 3.56
N LEU A 51 3.76 9.72 4.03
CA LEU A 51 2.45 9.14 4.38
C LEU A 51 1.76 8.60 3.13
N SER A 52 1.68 9.42 2.08
CA SER A 52 1.08 9.05 0.80
C SER A 52 1.79 7.85 0.18
N VAL A 53 3.13 7.88 0.13
CA VAL A 53 3.93 6.77 -0.41
C VAL A 53 3.68 5.46 0.34
N THR A 54 3.63 5.52 1.68
CA THR A 54 3.44 4.32 2.50
C THR A 54 2.06 3.69 2.26
N PHE A 55 0.99 4.49 2.25
CA PHE A 55 -0.37 3.96 2.10
C PHE A 55 -0.72 3.55 0.67
N MET A 56 -0.09 4.15 -0.35
CA MET A 56 -0.14 3.64 -1.73
C MET A 56 0.62 2.32 -1.88
N GLY A 57 1.80 2.19 -1.27
CA GLY A 57 2.54 0.92 -1.22
C GLY A 57 1.75 -0.19 -0.52
N ALA A 58 1.04 0.16 0.56
CA ALA A 58 0.15 -0.78 1.24
C ALA A 58 -0.97 -1.28 0.32
N ARG A 59 -1.58 -0.40 -0.50
CA ARG A 59 -2.69 -0.74 -1.41
C ARG A 59 -2.23 -1.77 -2.43
N ALA A 60 -1.08 -1.50 -3.05
CA ALA A 60 -0.46 -2.41 -4.00
C ALA A 60 -0.12 -3.76 -3.36
N SER A 61 0.43 -3.75 -2.14
CA SER A 61 0.77 -4.98 -1.39
C SER A 61 -0.45 -5.84 -1.11
N PHE A 62 -1.59 -5.24 -0.73
CA PHE A 62 -2.83 -5.98 -0.52
C PHE A 62 -3.39 -6.55 -1.83
N MET A 63 -3.38 -5.78 -2.91
CA MET A 63 -3.84 -6.26 -4.22
C MET A 63 -3.03 -7.47 -4.69
N VAL A 64 -1.70 -7.40 -4.61
CA VAL A 64 -0.81 -8.49 -5.00
C VAL A 64 -0.99 -9.69 -4.07
N GLY A 65 -1.01 -9.47 -2.75
CA GLY A 65 -1.17 -10.55 -1.78
C GLY A 65 -2.47 -11.33 -1.97
N ILE A 66 -3.60 -10.64 -2.15
CA ILE A 66 -4.89 -11.28 -2.42
C ILE A 66 -4.86 -12.04 -3.75
N GLY A 67 -4.28 -11.45 -4.80
CA GLY A 67 -4.17 -12.09 -6.11
C GLY A 67 -3.36 -13.38 -6.08
N VAL A 68 -2.21 -13.37 -5.40
CA VAL A 68 -1.34 -14.55 -5.26
C VAL A 68 -2.05 -15.66 -4.47
N VAL A 69 -2.72 -15.33 -3.36
CA VAL A 69 -3.46 -16.31 -2.56
C VAL A 69 -4.61 -16.91 -3.36
N ALA A 70 -5.36 -16.09 -4.10
CA ALA A 70 -6.43 -16.57 -4.97
C ALA A 70 -5.91 -17.55 -6.03
N LEU A 71 -4.80 -17.22 -6.70
CA LEU A 71 -4.17 -18.13 -7.68
C LEU A 71 -3.65 -19.42 -7.04
N ALA A 72 -3.05 -19.32 -5.85
CA ALA A 72 -2.59 -20.49 -5.11
C ALA A 72 -3.75 -21.42 -4.74
N ILE A 73 -4.92 -20.87 -4.40
CA ILE A 73 -6.12 -21.66 -4.15
C ILE A 73 -6.62 -22.28 -5.46
N ILE A 74 -6.74 -21.51 -6.54
CA ILE A 74 -7.30 -21.99 -7.81
C ILE A 74 -6.45 -23.12 -8.43
N ILE A 75 -5.12 -23.02 -8.32
CA ILE A 75 -4.20 -23.97 -8.97
C ILE A 75 -3.68 -25.00 -7.98
N GLY A 76 -3.22 -24.55 -6.82
CA GLY A 76 -2.60 -25.40 -5.81
C GLY A 76 -3.61 -26.32 -5.12
N LEU A 77 -4.84 -25.86 -4.86
CA LEU A 77 -5.84 -26.68 -4.18
C LEU A 77 -6.25 -27.90 -5.02
N PRO A 78 -6.61 -27.77 -6.32
CA PRO A 78 -6.93 -28.95 -7.14
C PRO A 78 -5.77 -29.92 -7.27
N ILE A 79 -4.54 -29.43 -7.49
CA ILE A 79 -3.35 -30.28 -7.59
C ILE A 79 -3.13 -31.04 -6.28
N GLY A 80 -3.22 -30.34 -5.14
CA GLY A 80 -3.09 -30.96 -3.82
C GLY A 80 -4.18 -31.99 -3.53
N MET A 81 -5.42 -31.74 -3.96
CA MET A 81 -6.52 -32.70 -3.82
C MET A 81 -6.28 -33.97 -4.65
N VAL A 82 -5.82 -33.84 -5.90
CA VAL A 82 -5.49 -34.98 -6.74
C VAL A 82 -4.33 -35.77 -6.14
N ALA A 83 -3.26 -35.10 -5.72
CA ALA A 83 -2.09 -35.75 -5.14
C ALA A 83 -2.33 -36.36 -3.75
N GLY A 84 -3.32 -35.88 -2.99
CA GLY A 84 -3.68 -36.45 -1.69
C GLY A 84 -4.66 -37.62 -1.77
N TYR A 85 -5.32 -37.80 -2.91
CA TYR A 85 -6.25 -38.91 -3.13
C TYR A 85 -5.55 -40.19 -3.63
N TYR A 86 -4.48 -40.04 -4.42
CA TYR A 86 -3.67 -41.13 -4.98
C TYR A 86 -2.35 -41.26 -4.23
#